data_AF-G2YSA3-F1
#
_entry.id   AF-G2YSA3-F1
#
_cell.length_a   1.000
_cell.length_b   1.000
_cell.length_c   1.000
_cell.angle_alpha   90.00
_cell.angle_beta   90.00
_cell.angle_gamma   90.00
#
_symmetry.space_group_name_H-M   'P 1'
#
loop_
_entity.id
_entity.type
_entity.pdbx_description
1 polymer ?
#
loop_
_entity_poly.entity_id
_entity_poly.type
_entity_poly.pdbx_seq_one_letter_code
_entity_poly.pdbx_strand_id
1 'polypeptide(L)'
;MCPTPNGDGLELEKSNNHTQPPSISLTAPPTEIIDAGLKSLNHCECSDYGLTSAPIAPLDYVRYLAIGSMIAQLHISSKRPGCLKNKRKLPPWRYNMRQALLPLVRWETPYLAWMQDKMRCPALDTYFAVTANLGTHTFFMIVLPILFWCGHTSLGRGMVHILATGVFITGFIKDMFSLPRPLSPPLHRITMSGSAALEYGFPSTHSANAVSVAVYALFTLHSPECQLLPTTKLALEIVSYSYAFSIVLGRLYCGMHGFVDVIVGSIIGALISVVECVYGSAIDNYLYSSTWKAPVTIAIVIILLIRVHPEPADDCPCFDDSVAFAAVMIGVELGGWHYASGGWAWDVPVPATVPFDLNHMGWVIVILRVLIGVLVIFAWREVMKPTLLKVLPHIFRVFENTGLILPRKFFMPASEYNNIPSRLKVDNVMPSVSDLPSLISSIRHAGRGRAVSVGPQSAADAYETLAYREKRRRDSLTDVFEGMTPRQTATKEAKDYFSSRQPTMDGAISSGMSSIHGGMNLPTPAQSRVGSYEQMMGAGHVMYTPGVSTPGLEGNDAAEDEITVGQENELDETEMFSRLEKPRVRYDVEVVTKLVVYSGIAWLAVEGNPIIFEVIGLGMGV
;
A
#
# COMPACT_ATOMS: atom_id res chain seq x y z
N MET A 1 -61.04 24.79 28.55
CA MET A 1 -60.78 26.08 29.21
C MET A 1 -59.80 26.86 28.34
N CYS A 2 -60.29 27.86 27.62
CA CYS A 2 -59.47 29.01 27.16
C CYS A 2 -59.20 29.92 28.39
N PRO A 3 -58.36 30.99 28.33
CA PRO A 3 -57.86 31.68 27.12
C PRO A 3 -56.40 32.22 27.18
N THR A 4 -55.98 32.76 26.02
CA THR A 4 -54.97 33.83 25.81
C THR A 4 -55.41 35.16 26.49
N PRO A 5 -54.65 36.29 26.50
CA PRO A 5 -54.63 37.22 25.34
C PRO A 5 -53.38 38.16 25.26
N ASN A 6 -52.95 38.65 24.09
CA ASN A 6 -53.13 40.02 23.52
C ASN A 6 -51.74 40.43 22.96
N GLY A 7 -51.54 41.12 21.85
CA GLY A 7 -52.42 41.82 20.92
C GLY A 7 -51.54 42.80 20.11
N ASP A 8 -52.09 43.22 18.97
CA ASP A 8 -51.71 44.35 18.10
C ASP A 8 -50.68 44.13 16.99
N GLY A 9 -51.23 44.00 15.77
CA GLY A 9 -50.64 44.46 14.52
C GLY A 9 -51.40 45.68 13.97
N LEU A 10 -51.02 46.09 12.75
CA LEU A 10 -51.43 47.25 11.90
C LEU A 10 -50.29 48.29 11.80
N GLU A 11 -49.94 48.91 10.67
CA GLU A 11 -50.27 48.78 9.24
C GLU A 11 -49.25 49.65 8.46
N LEU A 12 -49.26 49.57 7.13
CA LEU A 12 -48.36 50.27 6.19
C LEU A 12 -48.43 51.82 6.23
N GLU A 13 -47.30 52.49 5.97
CA GLU A 13 -47.28 53.65 5.06
C GLU A 13 -45.89 53.91 4.42
N LYS A 14 -45.91 54.23 3.12
CA LYS A 14 -44.75 54.56 2.27
C LYS A 14 -44.31 56.01 2.49
N SER A 15 -43.00 56.28 2.47
CA SER A 15 -42.48 57.58 2.03
C SER A 15 -41.07 57.47 1.44
N ASN A 16 -40.94 57.92 0.19
CA ASN A 16 -39.68 58.13 -0.52
C ASN A 16 -38.97 59.38 0.01
N ASN A 17 -37.65 59.35 0.18
CA ASN A 17 -36.79 60.43 -0.31
C ASN A 17 -35.30 60.05 -0.35
N HIS A 18 -34.68 60.39 -1.48
CA HIS A 18 -33.26 60.32 -1.80
C HIS A 18 -32.43 61.34 -1.00
N THR A 19 -31.28 60.91 -0.45
CA THR A 19 -30.01 61.69 -0.42
C THR A 19 -28.83 60.80 0.03
N GLN A 20 -27.75 60.78 -0.76
CA GLN A 20 -26.39 60.25 -0.46
C GLN A 20 -25.64 61.13 0.60
N PRO A 21 -24.35 60.90 0.96
CA PRO A 21 -23.55 59.71 1.39
C PRO A 21 -22.85 60.01 2.77
N PRO A 22 -21.88 59.23 3.36
CA PRO A 22 -20.47 59.13 2.89
C PRO A 22 -19.76 57.77 3.15
N SER A 23 -18.62 57.60 2.47
CA SER A 23 -17.58 56.59 2.70
C SER A 23 -16.71 56.90 3.95
N ILE A 24 -16.25 55.89 4.69
CA ILE A 24 -14.91 55.79 5.32
C ILE A 24 -14.68 54.38 5.88
N SER A 25 -13.42 53.96 5.78
CA SER A 25 -12.75 52.70 6.09
C SER A 25 -12.85 52.20 7.54
N LEU A 26 -12.83 50.87 7.72
CA LEU A 26 -12.20 50.24 8.88
C LEU A 26 -11.38 49.01 8.49
N THR A 27 -10.12 49.11 8.88
CA THR A 27 -8.96 48.20 8.82
C THR A 27 -9.23 46.83 9.46
N ALA A 28 -8.88 45.77 8.73
CA ALA A 28 -8.75 44.40 9.25
C ALA A 28 -7.37 44.20 9.92
N PRO A 29 -7.27 43.41 11.01
CA PRO A 29 -6.01 43.11 11.68
C PRO A 29 -5.16 42.12 10.86
N PRO A 30 -3.82 42.12 11.05
CA PRO A 30 -2.91 41.40 10.18
C PRO A 30 -2.94 39.89 10.47
N THR A 31 -3.28 39.12 9.44
CA THR A 31 -2.98 37.68 9.39
C THR A 31 -1.48 37.50 9.23
N GLU A 32 -0.82 37.02 10.28
CA GLU A 32 0.54 36.46 10.19
C GLU A 32 0.51 35.25 9.26
N ILE A 33 0.89 35.48 8.00
CA ILE A 33 1.24 34.44 7.06
C ILE A 33 2.64 33.97 7.46
N ILE A 34 2.71 32.77 8.05
CA ILE A 34 3.98 32.08 8.27
C ILE A 34 4.49 31.64 6.88
N ASP A 35 5.39 32.45 6.32
CA ASP A 35 6.17 32.19 5.12
C ASP A 35 7.19 31.07 5.39
N ALA A 36 6.74 29.83 5.28
CA ALA A 36 7.60 28.66 5.31
C ALA A 36 8.11 28.34 3.89
N GLY A 37 9.22 28.97 3.50
CA GLY A 37 10.25 28.30 2.70
C GLY A 37 10.12 28.33 1.17
N LEU A 38 9.68 29.44 0.56
CA LEU A 38 9.68 29.61 -0.91
C LEU A 38 10.89 30.39 -1.49
N LYS A 39 11.97 30.60 -0.71
CA LYS A 39 13.17 31.37 -1.12
C LYS A 39 14.43 30.54 -1.42
N SER A 40 14.32 29.41 -2.12
CA SER A 40 15.50 28.63 -2.56
C SER A 40 15.54 28.33 -4.08
N LEU A 41 14.67 28.93 -4.88
CA LEU A 41 14.56 28.62 -6.33
C LEU A 41 15.22 29.61 -7.28
N ASN A 42 15.87 30.66 -6.80
CA ASN A 42 16.58 31.62 -7.65
C ASN A 42 18.06 31.66 -7.25
N HIS A 43 18.88 30.78 -7.83
CA HIS A 43 20.28 31.02 -8.19
C HIS A 43 20.91 29.72 -8.69
N CYS A 44 21.00 29.57 -10.01
CA CYS A 44 22.03 28.77 -10.66
C CYS A 44 22.33 29.46 -11.99
N GLU A 45 23.26 30.42 -11.94
CA GLU A 45 23.93 30.97 -13.11
C GLU A 45 24.76 29.87 -13.79
N CYS A 46 24.63 29.78 -15.11
CA CYS A 46 25.56 29.04 -15.96
C CYS A 46 26.94 29.70 -15.88
N SER A 47 27.96 28.97 -15.41
CA SER A 47 29.35 29.33 -15.65
C SER A 47 29.90 28.44 -16.76
N ASP A 48 30.15 29.06 -17.91
CA ASP A 48 30.85 28.48 -19.06
C ASP A 48 32.30 28.13 -18.68
N TYR A 49 32.72 26.89 -18.95
CA TYR A 49 34.12 26.52 -19.02
C TYR A 49 34.45 26.14 -20.46
N GLY A 50 35.25 26.98 -21.12
CA GLY A 50 35.79 26.73 -22.45
C GLY A 50 36.75 25.55 -22.46
N LEU A 51 36.59 24.66 -23.45
CA LEU A 51 37.61 23.69 -23.83
C LEU A 51 38.18 24.06 -25.20
N THR A 52 39.48 24.38 -25.17
CA THR A 52 40.37 24.58 -26.31
C THR A 52 40.55 23.29 -27.11
N SER A 53 40.43 23.40 -28.44
CA SER A 53 40.62 22.33 -29.42
C SER A 53 42.10 22.03 -29.70
N ALA A 54 42.49 20.75 -29.66
CA ALA A 54 43.71 20.23 -30.26
C ALA A 54 43.35 19.11 -31.27
N PRO A 55 44.06 18.99 -32.42
CA PRO A 55 43.65 18.09 -33.51
C PRO A 55 44.18 16.67 -33.31
N ILE A 56 43.32 15.66 -33.54
CA ILE A 56 43.70 14.24 -33.54
C ILE A 56 43.40 13.63 -34.92
N ALA A 57 44.33 12.81 -35.42
CA ALA A 57 44.38 12.19 -36.74
C ALA A 57 43.27 11.14 -37.00
N PRO A 58 42.97 10.80 -38.27
CA PRO A 58 41.75 10.11 -38.66
C PRO A 58 41.96 8.59 -38.73
N LEU A 59 41.71 7.87 -37.63
CA LEU A 59 41.52 6.42 -37.68
C LEU A 59 40.81 5.86 -36.43
N ASP A 60 39.70 6.48 -36.00
CA ASP A 60 38.91 5.94 -34.87
C ASP A 60 37.45 6.46 -34.80
N TYR A 61 36.88 6.88 -35.93
CA TYR A 61 35.59 7.62 -35.94
C TYR A 61 34.37 6.76 -35.57
N VAL A 62 34.37 5.43 -35.83
CA VAL A 62 33.20 4.57 -35.62
C VAL A 62 33.07 4.08 -34.17
N ARG A 63 34.18 3.88 -33.45
CA ARG A 63 34.15 3.51 -32.02
C ARG A 63 33.84 4.70 -31.11
N TYR A 64 34.34 5.89 -31.44
CA TYR A 64 34.03 7.11 -30.68
C TYR A 64 32.58 7.60 -30.89
N LEU A 65 31.94 7.32 -32.03
CA LEU A 65 30.51 7.61 -32.22
C LEU A 65 29.60 6.66 -31.43
N ALA A 66 29.95 5.38 -31.31
CA ALA A 66 29.19 4.42 -30.52
C ALA A 66 29.34 4.68 -29.00
N ILE A 67 30.56 4.95 -28.54
CA ILE A 67 30.82 5.29 -27.14
C ILE A 67 30.32 6.70 -26.82
N GLY A 68 30.44 7.65 -27.75
CA GLY A 68 29.90 9.01 -27.65
C GLY A 68 28.38 9.04 -27.64
N SER A 69 27.71 8.21 -28.43
CA SER A 69 26.26 8.03 -28.40
C SER A 69 25.80 7.36 -27.10
N MET A 70 26.52 6.34 -26.61
CA MET A 70 26.22 5.67 -25.36
C MET A 70 26.46 6.56 -24.13
N ILE A 71 27.56 7.33 -24.11
CA ILE A 71 27.85 8.33 -23.07
C ILE A 71 26.87 9.49 -23.18
N ALA A 72 26.52 9.99 -24.36
CA ALA A 72 25.49 11.01 -24.54
C ALA A 72 24.10 10.51 -24.12
N GLN A 73 23.73 9.25 -24.40
CA GLN A 73 22.50 8.62 -23.92
C GLN A 73 22.50 8.50 -22.38
N LEU A 74 23.63 8.14 -21.76
CA LEU A 74 23.80 8.12 -20.30
C LEU A 74 23.78 9.53 -19.68
N HIS A 75 24.38 10.53 -20.33
CA HIS A 75 24.46 11.91 -19.84
C HIS A 75 23.13 12.68 -20.03
N ILE A 76 22.41 12.43 -21.13
CA ILE A 76 21.09 13.00 -21.43
C ILE A 76 19.99 12.32 -20.60
N SER A 77 20.13 11.01 -20.30
CA SER A 77 19.27 10.32 -19.32
C SER A 77 19.44 10.88 -17.89
N SER A 78 20.64 11.39 -17.57
CA SER A 78 20.97 11.99 -16.28
C SER A 78 20.56 13.46 -16.12
N LYS A 79 19.90 14.10 -17.12
CA LYS A 79 19.51 15.54 -17.11
C LYS A 79 17.99 15.86 -17.07
N ARG A 80 17.08 14.88 -16.98
CA ARG A 80 15.60 15.10 -16.96
C ARG A 80 14.86 14.85 -15.62
N PRO A 81 13.79 15.62 -15.31
CA PRO A 81 13.23 15.81 -13.95
C PRO A 81 12.74 14.55 -13.24
N GLY A 82 12.09 13.58 -13.91
CA GLY A 82 11.59 12.36 -13.26
C GLY A 82 12.67 11.32 -12.93
N CYS A 83 13.59 11.08 -13.86
CA CYS A 83 14.72 10.15 -13.69
C CYS A 83 15.77 10.72 -12.71
N LEU A 84 16.04 12.04 -12.75
CA LEU A 84 16.89 12.69 -11.75
C LEU A 84 16.29 12.71 -10.35
N LYS A 85 14.99 12.98 -10.21
CA LYS A 85 14.37 13.07 -8.88
C LYS A 85 14.55 11.76 -8.12
N ASN A 86 14.40 10.60 -8.77
CA ASN A 86 14.63 9.30 -8.14
C ASN A 86 16.11 8.96 -7.97
N LYS A 87 16.97 9.30 -8.95
CA LYS A 87 18.43 9.11 -8.84
C LYS A 87 19.05 9.94 -7.71
N ARG A 88 18.45 11.07 -7.34
CA ARG A 88 18.86 11.91 -6.19
C ARG A 88 18.30 11.44 -4.85
N LYS A 89 17.25 10.60 -4.84
CA LYS A 89 16.54 10.18 -3.61
C LYS A 89 17.04 8.85 -3.02
N LEU A 90 17.61 7.96 -3.84
CA LEU A 90 18.02 6.61 -3.41
C LEU A 90 19.54 6.38 -3.61
N PRO A 91 20.19 5.58 -2.75
CA PRO A 91 21.56 5.13 -2.98
C PRO A 91 21.72 4.43 -4.33
N PRO A 92 22.87 4.55 -5.02
CA PRO A 92 23.05 4.04 -6.38
C PRO A 92 22.74 2.55 -6.56
N TRP A 93 23.16 1.70 -5.61
CA TRP A 93 22.91 0.26 -5.66
C TRP A 93 21.40 -0.07 -5.60
N ARG A 94 20.67 0.64 -4.75
CA ARG A 94 19.23 0.46 -4.51
C ARG A 94 18.41 0.97 -5.69
N TYR A 95 18.85 2.09 -6.27
CA TYR A 95 18.33 2.60 -7.54
C TYR A 95 18.51 1.58 -8.68
N ASN A 96 19.69 0.97 -8.81
CA ASN A 96 19.96 -0.04 -9.84
C ASN A 96 19.06 -1.28 -9.68
N MET A 97 18.85 -1.76 -8.45
CA MET A 97 17.91 -2.86 -8.17
C MET A 97 16.48 -2.51 -8.58
N ARG A 98 16.01 -1.30 -8.24
CA ARG A 98 14.70 -0.81 -8.67
C ARG A 98 14.59 -0.77 -10.20
N GLN A 99 15.59 -0.21 -10.89
CA GLN A 99 15.58 -0.12 -12.35
C GLN A 99 15.60 -1.50 -13.04
N ALA A 100 16.23 -2.51 -12.43
CA ALA A 100 16.24 -3.86 -12.96
C ALA A 100 14.85 -4.54 -12.90
N LEU A 101 14.03 -4.22 -11.90
CA LEU A 101 12.71 -4.83 -11.68
C LEU A 101 11.55 -4.05 -12.32
N LEU A 102 11.69 -2.74 -12.57
CA LEU A 102 10.64 -1.92 -13.20
C LEU A 102 10.13 -2.45 -14.55
N PRO A 103 10.98 -2.97 -15.48
CA PRO A 103 10.50 -3.54 -16.74
C PRO A 103 9.54 -4.71 -16.54
N LEU A 104 9.72 -5.48 -15.47
CA LEU A 104 8.88 -6.64 -15.16
C LEU A 104 7.46 -6.21 -14.78
N VAL A 105 7.32 -5.15 -13.96
CA VAL A 105 6.02 -4.56 -13.57
C VAL A 105 5.27 -4.00 -14.80
N ARG A 106 6.00 -3.37 -15.73
CA ARG A 106 5.44 -2.87 -16.99
C ARG A 106 4.96 -4.01 -17.88
N TRP A 107 5.74 -5.09 -17.96
CA TRP A 107 5.43 -6.24 -18.81
C TRP A 107 4.19 -7.01 -18.34
N GLU A 108 3.97 -7.15 -17.03
CA GLU A 108 2.80 -7.88 -16.51
C GLU A 108 1.48 -7.09 -16.59
N THR A 109 1.55 -5.75 -16.61
CA THR A 109 0.36 -4.86 -16.58
C THR A 109 -0.68 -5.16 -17.68
N PRO A 110 -0.36 -5.30 -18.97
CA PRO A 110 -1.38 -5.53 -20.01
C PRO A 110 -2.05 -6.92 -19.90
N TYR A 111 -1.34 -7.92 -19.38
CA TYR A 111 -1.91 -9.24 -19.11
C TYR A 111 -2.85 -9.22 -17.91
N LEU A 112 -2.51 -8.46 -16.87
CA LEU A 112 -3.40 -8.22 -15.71
C LEU A 112 -4.67 -7.51 -16.15
N ALA A 113 -4.56 -6.50 -17.02
CA ALA A 113 -5.72 -5.80 -17.56
C ALA A 113 -6.63 -6.72 -18.39
N TRP A 114 -6.06 -7.60 -19.19
CA TRP A 114 -6.81 -8.62 -19.91
C TRP A 114 -7.54 -9.59 -18.96
N MET A 115 -6.87 -10.05 -17.90
CA MET A 115 -7.49 -10.89 -16.87
C MET A 115 -8.64 -10.16 -16.18
N GLN A 116 -8.42 -8.90 -15.79
CA GLN A 116 -9.40 -8.06 -15.12
C GLN A 116 -10.63 -7.82 -16.01
N ASP A 117 -10.45 -7.46 -17.28
CA ASP A 117 -11.54 -7.27 -18.26
C ASP A 117 -12.41 -8.53 -18.42
N LYS A 118 -11.79 -9.73 -18.37
CA LYS A 118 -12.51 -11.00 -18.49
C LYS A 118 -13.26 -11.43 -17.23
N MET A 119 -12.74 -11.09 -16.06
CA MET A 119 -13.28 -11.57 -14.78
C MET A 119 -14.22 -10.56 -14.10
N ARG A 120 -14.20 -9.29 -14.50
CA ARG A 120 -14.94 -8.24 -13.79
C ARG A 120 -16.45 -8.44 -13.84
N CYS A 121 -17.08 -8.39 -12.67
CA CYS A 121 -18.52 -8.30 -12.53
C CYS A 121 -18.87 -7.68 -11.16
N PRO A 122 -20.04 -7.04 -10.99
CA PRO A 122 -20.37 -6.31 -9.77
C PRO A 122 -20.32 -7.15 -8.48
N ALA A 123 -20.68 -8.44 -8.57
CA ALA A 123 -20.64 -9.37 -7.45
C ALA A 123 -19.21 -9.70 -7.01
N LEU A 124 -18.32 -10.04 -7.95
CA LEU A 124 -16.91 -10.34 -7.67
C LEU A 124 -16.15 -9.09 -7.23
N ASP A 125 -16.42 -7.94 -7.84
CA ASP A 125 -15.86 -6.66 -7.39
C ASP A 125 -16.19 -6.38 -5.91
N THR A 126 -17.38 -6.79 -5.45
CA THR A 126 -17.81 -6.58 -4.06
C THR A 126 -17.16 -7.60 -3.14
N TYR A 127 -17.16 -8.87 -3.55
CA TYR A 127 -16.53 -9.95 -2.82
C TYR A 127 -15.05 -9.67 -2.57
N PHE A 128 -14.26 -9.37 -3.61
CA PHE A 128 -12.83 -9.13 -3.47
C PHE A 128 -12.48 -7.83 -2.72
N ALA A 129 -13.32 -6.79 -2.84
CA ALA A 129 -13.16 -5.58 -2.05
C ALA A 129 -13.40 -5.83 -0.55
N VAL A 130 -14.40 -6.65 -0.19
CA VAL A 130 -14.69 -7.01 1.20
C VAL A 130 -13.66 -7.98 1.76
N THR A 131 -13.26 -9.01 1.01
CA THR A 131 -12.26 -9.99 1.49
C THR A 131 -10.88 -9.37 1.67
N ALA A 132 -10.54 -8.29 0.94
CA ALA A 132 -9.33 -7.52 1.20
C ALA A 132 -9.26 -6.97 2.64
N ASN A 133 -10.40 -6.73 3.30
CA ASN A 133 -10.43 -6.26 4.70
C ASN A 133 -9.94 -7.34 5.69
N LEU A 134 -9.96 -8.62 5.33
CA LEU A 134 -9.46 -9.72 6.17
C LEU A 134 -7.95 -9.66 6.40
N GLY A 135 -7.22 -8.86 5.60
CA GLY A 135 -5.79 -8.62 5.81
C GLY A 135 -5.47 -7.25 6.42
N THR A 136 -6.46 -6.57 7.01
CA THR A 136 -6.26 -5.24 7.62
C THR A 136 -5.97 -5.35 9.11
N HIS A 137 -5.32 -4.32 9.66
CA HIS A 137 -5.02 -4.27 11.10
C HIS A 137 -6.28 -4.37 11.98
N THR A 138 -7.42 -3.79 11.55
CA THR A 138 -8.67 -3.84 12.31
C THR A 138 -9.15 -5.28 12.48
N PHE A 139 -9.06 -6.09 11.43
CA PHE A 139 -9.45 -7.49 11.47
C PHE A 139 -8.57 -8.26 12.47
N PHE A 140 -7.25 -8.10 12.38
CA PHE A 140 -6.31 -8.79 13.27
C PHE A 140 -6.46 -8.38 14.74
N MET A 141 -6.71 -7.09 15.00
CA MET A 141 -6.94 -6.57 16.35
C MET A 141 -8.17 -7.16 17.05
N ILE A 142 -9.18 -7.60 16.28
CA ILE A 142 -10.39 -8.22 16.83
C ILE A 142 -10.24 -9.74 16.88
N VAL A 143 -9.75 -10.37 15.80
CA VAL A 143 -9.78 -11.82 15.65
C VAL A 143 -8.65 -12.53 16.39
N LEU A 144 -7.43 -11.99 16.40
CA LEU A 144 -6.30 -12.67 17.07
C LEU A 144 -6.49 -12.79 18.59
N PRO A 145 -6.95 -11.76 19.33
CA PRO A 145 -7.19 -11.87 20.76
C PRO A 145 -8.21 -12.95 21.15
N ILE A 146 -9.21 -13.20 20.30
CA ILE A 146 -10.23 -14.23 20.55
C ILE A 146 -9.59 -15.62 20.68
N LEU A 147 -8.52 -15.90 19.95
CA LEU A 147 -7.80 -17.17 20.07
C LEU A 147 -7.26 -17.38 21.48
N PHE A 148 -6.69 -16.33 22.09
CA PHE A 148 -6.22 -16.37 23.48
C PHE A 148 -7.37 -16.51 24.46
N TRP A 149 -8.45 -15.74 24.30
CA TRP A 149 -9.59 -15.79 25.24
C TRP A 149 -10.38 -17.09 25.19
N CYS A 150 -10.29 -17.81 24.07
CA CYS A 150 -10.86 -19.15 23.91
C CYS A 150 -9.86 -20.27 24.25
N GLY A 151 -8.74 -19.97 24.93
CA GLY A 151 -7.75 -20.96 25.36
C GLY A 151 -6.88 -21.56 24.26
N HIS A 152 -6.95 -21.07 23.02
CA HIS A 152 -6.13 -21.53 21.89
C HIS A 152 -4.81 -20.75 21.82
N THR A 153 -4.07 -20.70 22.94
CA THR A 153 -2.87 -19.85 23.11
C THR A 153 -1.76 -20.20 22.12
N SER A 154 -1.48 -21.48 21.88
CA SER A 154 -0.44 -21.92 20.94
C SER A 154 -0.72 -21.43 19.51
N LEU A 155 -1.95 -21.65 19.04
CA LEU A 155 -2.42 -21.17 17.75
C LEU A 155 -2.42 -19.64 17.69
N GLY A 156 -2.91 -18.96 18.73
CA GLY A 156 -2.97 -17.50 18.83
C GLY A 156 -1.60 -16.86 18.71
N ARG A 157 -0.62 -17.36 19.47
CA ARG A 157 0.76 -16.86 19.45
C ARG A 157 1.43 -17.11 18.10
N GLY A 158 1.36 -18.34 17.58
CA GLY A 158 1.91 -18.65 16.25
C GLY A 158 1.30 -17.79 15.14
N MET A 159 -0.01 -17.54 15.18
CA MET A 159 -0.69 -16.63 14.23
C MET A 159 -0.19 -15.19 14.35
N VAL A 160 0.03 -14.69 15.57
CA VAL A 160 0.63 -13.35 15.78
C VAL A 160 2.05 -13.30 15.21
N HIS A 161 2.87 -14.32 15.48
CA HIS A 161 4.27 -14.38 15.02
C HIS A 161 4.38 -14.36 13.50
N ILE A 162 3.64 -15.22 12.80
CA ILE A 162 3.69 -15.28 11.34
C ILE A 162 3.15 -14.00 10.69
N LEU A 163 2.08 -13.42 11.23
CA LEU A 163 1.48 -12.19 10.69
C LEU A 163 2.38 -10.98 10.95
N ALA A 164 2.90 -10.83 12.16
CA ALA A 164 3.78 -9.71 12.50
C ALA A 164 5.09 -9.77 11.73
N THR A 165 5.70 -10.94 11.63
CA THR A 165 6.91 -11.16 10.82
C THR A 165 6.63 -10.96 9.34
N GLY A 166 5.47 -11.42 8.84
CA GLY A 166 5.03 -11.23 7.46
C GLY A 166 4.88 -9.77 7.07
N VAL A 167 4.20 -8.98 7.91
CA VAL A 167 4.04 -7.53 7.68
C VAL A 167 5.37 -6.81 7.79
N PHE A 168 6.19 -7.14 8.79
CA PHE A 168 7.50 -6.53 8.96
C PHE A 168 8.45 -6.80 7.77
N ILE A 169 8.60 -8.07 7.35
CA ILE A 169 9.49 -8.43 6.24
C ILE A 169 8.98 -7.85 4.92
N THR A 170 7.68 -7.94 4.64
CA THR A 170 7.14 -7.39 3.40
C THR A 170 7.19 -5.86 3.39
N GLY A 171 6.94 -5.18 4.52
CA GLY A 171 7.11 -3.74 4.68
C GLY A 171 8.56 -3.29 4.48
N PHE A 172 9.51 -4.04 5.05
CA PHE A 172 10.94 -3.82 4.85
C PHE A 172 11.32 -3.92 3.37
N ILE A 173 10.88 -4.97 2.67
CA ILE A 173 11.16 -5.18 1.24
C ILE A 173 10.45 -4.12 0.39
N LYS A 174 9.20 -3.77 0.71
CA LYS A 174 8.44 -2.70 0.04
C LYS A 174 9.20 -1.39 0.05
N ASP A 175 9.61 -0.95 1.23
CA ASP A 175 10.41 0.27 1.34
C ASP A 175 11.75 0.08 0.63
N MET A 176 12.42 -1.08 0.79
CA MET A 176 13.71 -1.40 0.14
C MET A 176 13.68 -1.22 -1.39
N PHE A 177 12.68 -1.76 -2.08
CA PHE A 177 12.61 -1.69 -3.54
C PHE A 177 11.82 -0.48 -4.06
N SER A 178 10.86 0.00 -3.27
CA SER A 178 9.99 1.14 -3.61
C SER A 178 9.34 1.01 -4.99
N LEU A 179 8.94 -0.20 -5.40
CA LEU A 179 8.36 -0.45 -6.72
C LEU A 179 6.91 0.05 -6.77
N PRO A 180 6.53 0.79 -7.84
CA PRO A 180 5.17 1.27 -8.01
C PRO A 180 4.20 0.10 -8.22
N ARG A 181 2.91 0.33 -8.02
CA ARG A 181 1.86 -0.63 -8.39
C ARG A 181 1.75 -0.71 -9.94
N PRO A 182 1.10 -1.74 -10.48
CA PRO A 182 0.79 -1.80 -11.91
C PRO A 182 0.10 -0.53 -12.42
N LEU A 183 0.40 -0.15 -13.68
CA LEU A 183 -0.08 1.10 -14.26
C LEU A 183 -1.61 1.10 -14.43
N SER A 184 -2.22 2.23 -14.07
CA SER A 184 -3.64 2.51 -14.27
C SER A 184 -3.74 3.87 -14.98
N PRO A 185 -4.44 3.96 -16.13
CA PRO A 185 -4.96 2.89 -16.99
C PRO A 185 -3.85 1.99 -17.58
N PRO A 186 -4.17 0.76 -18.05
CA PRO A 186 -5.49 0.17 -18.32
C PRO A 186 -6.22 -0.46 -17.12
N LEU A 187 -5.52 -0.70 -16.00
CA LEU A 187 -6.13 -1.35 -14.85
C LEU A 187 -7.12 -0.43 -14.13
N HIS A 188 -8.21 -1.01 -13.62
CA HIS A 188 -9.11 -0.39 -12.65
C HIS A 188 -8.67 -0.79 -11.25
N ARG A 189 -8.40 0.19 -10.39
CA ARG A 189 -8.04 -0.09 -8.99
C ARG A 189 -9.28 -0.11 -8.13
N ILE A 190 -9.51 -1.23 -7.46
CA ILE A 190 -10.67 -1.45 -6.59
C ILE A 190 -10.18 -1.49 -5.15
N THR A 191 -10.62 -0.53 -4.35
CA THR A 191 -10.23 -0.45 -2.93
C THR A 191 -11.37 0.10 -2.07
N MET A 192 -11.39 -0.31 -0.79
CA MET A 192 -12.27 0.26 0.24
C MET A 192 -11.57 1.39 1.02
N SER A 193 -10.25 1.55 0.87
CA SER A 193 -9.44 2.55 1.58
C SER A 193 -8.53 3.29 0.60
N GLY A 194 -8.53 4.63 0.66
CA GLY A 194 -7.64 5.48 -0.14
C GLY A 194 -6.16 5.28 0.20
N SER A 195 -5.83 5.17 1.49
CA SER A 195 -4.44 5.00 1.95
C SER A 195 -3.73 3.75 1.41
N ALA A 196 -4.48 2.70 1.05
CA ALA A 196 -3.90 1.51 0.44
C ALA A 196 -3.24 1.84 -0.91
N ALA A 197 -3.74 2.83 -1.65
CA ALA A 197 -3.18 3.24 -2.93
C ALA A 197 -1.79 3.89 -2.80
N LEU A 198 -1.45 4.43 -1.62
CA LEU A 198 -0.15 5.07 -1.35
C LEU A 198 0.99 4.06 -1.14
N GLU A 199 0.66 2.80 -0.85
CA GLU A 199 1.66 1.77 -0.64
C GLU A 199 2.29 1.28 -1.94
N TYR A 200 3.57 0.88 -1.84
CA TYR A 200 4.28 0.15 -2.88
C TYR A 200 3.64 -1.21 -3.19
N GLY A 201 3.78 -1.64 -4.45
CA GLY A 201 3.20 -2.89 -4.95
C GLY A 201 3.98 -4.13 -4.51
N PHE A 202 5.30 -4.10 -4.64
CA PHE A 202 6.14 -5.27 -4.43
C PHE A 202 6.75 -5.34 -3.02
N PRO A 203 6.69 -6.49 -2.31
CA PRO A 203 5.83 -7.66 -2.53
C PRO A 203 4.42 -7.46 -1.92
N SER A 204 3.48 -8.35 -2.25
CA SER A 204 2.12 -8.29 -1.70
C SER A 204 2.05 -8.80 -0.26
N THR A 205 1.87 -7.88 0.70
CA THR A 205 1.67 -8.19 2.14
C THR A 205 0.41 -9.02 2.40
N HIS A 206 -0.71 -8.70 1.75
CA HIS A 206 -1.94 -9.49 1.89
C HIS A 206 -1.76 -10.94 1.44
N SER A 207 -1.01 -11.16 0.36
CA SER A 207 -0.71 -12.50 -0.13
C SER A 207 0.22 -13.25 0.83
N ALA A 208 1.26 -12.58 1.34
CA ALA A 208 2.15 -13.15 2.35
C ALA A 208 1.38 -13.57 3.61
N ASN A 209 0.54 -12.68 4.14
CA ASN A 209 -0.25 -12.96 5.35
C ASN A 209 -1.24 -14.10 5.12
N ALA A 210 -2.03 -14.06 4.03
CA ALA A 210 -3.02 -15.10 3.77
C ALA A 210 -2.40 -16.48 3.57
N VAL A 211 -1.30 -16.57 2.82
CA VAL A 211 -0.58 -17.82 2.62
C VAL A 211 0.10 -18.28 3.90
N SER A 212 0.68 -17.36 4.70
CA SER A 212 1.28 -17.74 5.98
C SER A 212 0.26 -18.38 6.93
N VAL A 213 -0.91 -17.75 7.10
CA VAL A 213 -2.01 -18.24 7.94
C VAL A 213 -2.50 -19.60 7.44
N ALA A 214 -2.73 -19.74 6.13
CA ALA A 214 -3.21 -20.99 5.56
C ALA A 214 -2.18 -22.13 5.72
N VAL A 215 -0.91 -21.88 5.41
CA VAL A 215 0.15 -22.88 5.55
C VAL A 215 0.33 -23.29 7.01
N TYR A 216 0.35 -22.33 7.94
CA TYR A 216 0.46 -22.61 9.38
C TYR A 216 -0.76 -23.40 9.91
N ALA A 217 -1.97 -23.03 9.49
CA ALA A 217 -3.19 -23.78 9.82
C ALA A 217 -3.14 -25.22 9.27
N LEU A 218 -2.69 -25.41 8.03
CA LEU A 218 -2.54 -26.74 7.43
C LEU A 218 -1.51 -27.60 8.16
N PHE A 219 -0.37 -27.03 8.57
CA PHE A 219 0.60 -27.74 9.41
C PHE A 219 0.01 -28.13 10.77
N THR A 220 -0.74 -27.22 11.40
CA THR A 220 -1.39 -27.48 12.69
C THR A 220 -2.46 -28.58 12.55
N LEU A 221 -3.25 -28.58 11.48
CA LEU A 221 -4.29 -29.59 11.23
C LEU A 221 -3.72 -30.99 10.98
N HIS A 222 -2.59 -31.07 10.28
CA HIS A 222 -1.88 -32.31 9.97
C HIS A 222 -0.92 -32.77 11.08
N SER A 223 -0.76 -31.99 12.14
CA SER A 223 0.03 -32.40 13.29
C SER A 223 -0.58 -33.65 13.95
N PRO A 224 0.26 -34.57 14.48
CA PRO A 224 -0.22 -35.77 15.16
C PRO A 224 -0.98 -35.46 16.46
N GLU A 225 -0.79 -34.27 17.02
CA GLU A 225 -1.42 -33.79 18.24
C GLU A 225 -2.86 -33.30 18.00
N CYS A 226 -3.24 -33.03 16.75
CA CYS A 226 -4.57 -32.55 16.42
C CYS A 226 -5.61 -33.68 16.49
N GLN A 227 -6.42 -33.69 17.56
CA GLN A 227 -7.46 -34.70 17.82
C GLN A 227 -8.81 -34.41 17.16
N LEU A 228 -8.87 -33.49 16.19
CA LEU A 228 -10.11 -33.14 15.49
C LEU A 228 -10.64 -34.30 14.63
N LEU A 229 -11.96 -34.36 14.47
CA LEU A 229 -12.64 -35.35 13.64
C LEU A 229 -12.18 -35.23 12.17
N PRO A 230 -11.97 -36.35 11.43
CA PRO A 230 -11.46 -36.28 10.05
C PRO A 230 -12.30 -35.41 9.11
N THR A 231 -13.63 -35.39 9.28
CA THR A 231 -14.52 -34.53 8.50
C THR A 231 -14.31 -33.04 8.79
N THR A 232 -14.02 -32.69 10.05
CA THR A 232 -13.70 -31.32 10.47
C THR A 232 -12.33 -30.91 9.95
N LYS A 233 -11.34 -31.81 9.97
CA LYS A 233 -10.01 -31.56 9.37
C LYS A 233 -10.12 -31.25 7.88
N LEU A 234 -10.86 -32.08 7.13
CA LEU A 234 -11.07 -31.86 5.70
C LEU A 234 -11.80 -30.54 5.41
N ALA A 235 -12.82 -30.20 6.21
CA ALA A 235 -13.53 -28.93 6.05
C ALA A 235 -12.60 -27.73 6.29
N LEU A 236 -11.78 -27.75 7.35
CA LEU A 236 -10.83 -26.68 7.66
C LEU A 236 -9.69 -26.59 6.63
N GLU A 237 -9.27 -27.72 6.07
CA GLU A 237 -8.30 -27.77 4.97
C GLU A 237 -8.86 -27.08 3.71
N ILE A 238 -10.10 -27.41 3.30
CA ILE A 238 -10.77 -26.76 2.16
C ILE A 238 -10.94 -25.26 2.43
N VAL A 239 -11.32 -24.87 3.65
CA VAL A 239 -11.41 -23.46 4.04
C VAL A 239 -10.06 -22.76 3.95
N SER A 240 -8.97 -23.40 4.39
CA SER A 240 -7.62 -22.83 4.35
C SER A 240 -7.14 -22.59 2.93
N TYR A 241 -7.31 -23.58 2.03
CA TYR A 241 -6.95 -23.42 0.61
C TYR A 241 -7.81 -22.37 -0.09
N SER A 242 -9.13 -22.40 0.12
CA SER A 242 -10.04 -21.43 -0.50
C SER A 242 -9.79 -20.01 0.01
N TYR A 243 -9.47 -19.84 1.29
CA TYR A 243 -9.06 -18.56 1.86
C TYR A 243 -7.79 -18.01 1.20
N ALA A 244 -6.71 -18.80 1.17
CA ALA A 244 -5.44 -18.37 0.57
C ALA A 244 -5.63 -18.03 -0.92
N PHE A 245 -6.28 -18.90 -1.68
CA PHE A 245 -6.55 -18.71 -3.10
C PHE A 245 -7.40 -17.44 -3.34
N SER A 246 -8.46 -17.24 -2.57
CA SER A 246 -9.36 -16.09 -2.71
C SER A 246 -8.63 -14.76 -2.49
N ILE A 247 -7.82 -14.65 -1.42
CA ILE A 247 -7.08 -13.41 -1.14
C ILE A 247 -6.01 -13.15 -2.22
N VAL A 248 -5.24 -14.18 -2.59
CA VAL A 248 -4.20 -14.12 -3.62
C VAL A 248 -4.80 -13.65 -4.96
N LEU A 249 -5.89 -14.28 -5.40
CA LEU A 249 -6.59 -13.90 -6.62
C LEU A 249 -7.19 -12.50 -6.52
N GLY A 250 -7.75 -12.15 -5.36
CA GLY A 250 -8.33 -10.82 -5.09
C GLY A 250 -7.33 -9.67 -5.27
N ARG A 251 -6.06 -9.85 -4.91
CA ARG A 251 -5.02 -8.81 -5.10
C ARG A 251 -4.74 -8.52 -6.59
N LEU A 252 -4.79 -9.55 -7.42
CA LEU A 252 -4.66 -9.43 -8.88
C LEU A 252 -5.94 -8.84 -9.48
N TYR A 253 -7.10 -9.34 -9.05
CA TYR A 253 -8.41 -8.90 -9.52
C TYR A 253 -8.66 -7.41 -9.28
N CYS A 254 -8.31 -6.91 -8.08
CA CYS A 254 -8.48 -5.51 -7.72
C CYS A 254 -7.49 -4.56 -8.43
N GLY A 255 -6.58 -5.07 -9.28
CA GLY A 255 -5.59 -4.28 -10.01
C GLY A 255 -4.54 -3.61 -9.11
N MET A 256 -4.40 -4.11 -7.88
CA MET A 256 -3.57 -3.52 -6.85
C MET A 256 -2.14 -4.07 -6.87
N HIS A 257 -1.94 -5.30 -7.34
CA HIS A 257 -0.64 -5.98 -7.36
C HIS A 257 -0.40 -6.73 -8.66
N GLY A 258 0.88 -6.89 -8.99
CA GLY A 258 1.38 -7.72 -10.06
C GLY A 258 1.35 -9.22 -9.76
N PHE A 259 1.60 -10.05 -10.77
CA PHE A 259 1.79 -11.49 -10.57
C PHE A 259 3.03 -11.76 -9.71
N VAL A 260 4.11 -11.01 -9.96
CA VAL A 260 5.38 -11.16 -9.25
C VAL A 260 5.24 -10.76 -7.79
N ASP A 261 4.52 -9.66 -7.50
CA ASP A 261 4.23 -9.21 -6.14
C ASP A 261 3.57 -10.31 -5.31
N VAL A 262 2.59 -11.00 -5.91
CA VAL A 262 1.76 -12.00 -5.26
C VAL A 262 2.51 -13.34 -5.12
N ILE A 263 3.29 -13.75 -6.13
CA ILE A 263 4.12 -14.95 -6.06
C ILE A 263 5.19 -14.80 -4.97
N VAL A 264 5.95 -13.70 -4.99
CA VAL A 264 7.02 -13.46 -4.00
C VAL A 264 6.43 -13.28 -2.61
N GLY A 265 5.31 -12.55 -2.48
CA GLY A 265 4.59 -12.45 -1.21
C GLY A 265 4.18 -13.82 -0.67
N SER A 266 3.59 -14.67 -1.51
CA SER A 266 3.17 -16.03 -1.13
C SER A 266 4.34 -16.90 -0.68
N ILE A 267 5.48 -16.84 -1.38
CA ILE A 267 6.70 -17.55 -1.00
C ILE A 267 7.21 -17.08 0.36
N ILE A 268 7.28 -15.75 0.58
CA ILE A 268 7.67 -15.19 1.88
C ILE A 268 6.74 -15.69 2.98
N GLY A 269 5.43 -15.66 2.76
CA GLY A 269 4.44 -16.14 3.72
C GLY A 269 4.61 -17.62 4.07
N ALA A 270 4.79 -18.48 3.06
CA ALA A 270 5.02 -19.90 3.27
C ALA A 270 6.33 -20.18 4.04
N LEU A 271 7.41 -19.47 3.72
CA LEU A 271 8.69 -19.61 4.40
C LEU A 271 8.61 -19.19 5.87
N ILE A 272 7.92 -18.09 6.17
CA ILE A 272 7.71 -17.63 7.55
C ILE A 272 6.95 -18.68 8.36
N SER A 273 5.89 -19.27 7.80
CA SER A 273 5.15 -20.33 8.50
C SER A 273 5.97 -21.59 8.72
N VAL A 274 6.84 -21.96 7.77
CA VAL A 274 7.77 -23.08 7.96
C VAL A 274 8.76 -22.79 9.08
N VAL A 275 9.32 -21.57 9.13
CA VAL A 275 10.22 -21.15 10.21
C VAL A 275 9.49 -21.19 11.57
N GLU A 276 8.27 -20.69 11.66
CA GLU A 276 7.47 -20.74 12.89
C GLU A 276 7.18 -22.19 13.34
N CYS A 277 6.79 -23.07 12.41
CA CYS A 277 6.54 -24.47 12.73
C CYS A 277 7.79 -25.20 13.23
N VAL A 278 8.98 -24.86 12.72
CA VAL A 278 10.25 -25.52 13.07
C VAL A 278 10.87 -24.95 14.35
N TYR A 279 10.86 -23.62 14.51
CA TYR A 279 11.58 -22.93 15.58
C TYR A 279 10.69 -22.33 16.66
N GLY A 280 9.38 -22.18 16.44
CA GLY A 280 8.45 -21.52 17.36
C GLY A 280 8.50 -22.14 18.75
N SER A 281 8.37 -23.46 18.84
CA SER A 281 8.42 -24.18 20.14
C SER A 281 9.75 -23.98 20.88
N ALA A 282 10.87 -23.88 20.17
CA ALA A 282 12.18 -23.64 20.78
C ALA A 282 12.30 -22.21 21.32
N ILE A 283 11.78 -21.22 20.59
CA ILE A 283 11.73 -19.82 21.01
C ILE A 283 10.83 -19.68 22.25
N ASP A 284 9.66 -20.33 22.22
CA ASP A 284 8.72 -20.33 23.34
C ASP A 284 9.35 -20.94 24.58
N ASN A 285 9.94 -22.12 24.46
CA ASN A 285 10.62 -22.77 25.58
C ASN A 285 11.74 -21.90 26.15
N TYR A 286 12.51 -21.22 25.30
CA TYR A 286 13.53 -20.26 25.74
C TYR A 286 12.92 -19.08 26.50
N LEU A 287 11.80 -18.53 26.02
CA LEU A 287 11.11 -17.41 26.64
C LEU A 287 10.58 -17.76 28.04
N TYR A 288 9.83 -18.86 28.16
CA TYR A 288 9.16 -19.24 29.41
C TYR A 288 10.10 -19.89 30.44
N SER A 289 11.19 -20.52 30.00
CA SER A 289 12.21 -21.05 30.93
C SER A 289 13.15 -19.97 31.48
N SER A 290 13.15 -18.79 30.87
CA SER A 290 14.02 -17.68 31.25
C SER A 290 13.36 -16.72 32.25
N THR A 291 14.19 -15.97 32.97
CA THR A 291 13.74 -14.82 33.75
C THR A 291 13.44 -13.63 32.82
N TRP A 292 13.28 -12.42 33.37
CA TRP A 292 13.04 -11.17 32.63
C TRP A 292 14.04 -10.85 31.49
N LYS A 293 15.20 -11.52 31.45
CA LYS A 293 16.24 -11.32 30.42
C LYS A 293 15.78 -11.69 29.02
N ALA A 294 15.02 -12.78 28.84
CA ALA A 294 14.57 -13.22 27.52
C ALA A 294 13.60 -12.21 26.85
N PRO A 295 12.49 -11.79 27.50
CA PRO A 295 11.58 -10.83 26.87
C PRO A 295 12.26 -9.47 26.61
N VAL A 296 13.17 -9.02 27.49
CA VAL A 296 13.94 -7.79 27.25
C VAL A 296 14.89 -7.94 26.06
N THR A 297 15.55 -9.08 25.91
CA THR A 297 16.43 -9.33 24.77
C THR A 297 15.65 -9.33 23.46
N ILE A 298 14.49 -10.00 23.42
CA ILE A 298 13.60 -9.99 22.24
C ILE A 298 13.13 -8.57 21.92
N ALA A 299 12.72 -7.80 22.93
CA ALA A 299 12.29 -6.41 22.74
C ALA A 299 13.43 -5.53 22.18
N ILE A 300 14.66 -5.68 22.67
CA ILE A 300 15.83 -4.96 22.13
C ILE A 300 16.09 -5.34 20.67
N VAL A 301 16.06 -6.64 20.34
CA VAL A 301 16.23 -7.11 18.95
C VAL A 301 15.16 -6.51 18.03
N ILE A 302 13.89 -6.51 18.45
CA ILE A 302 12.80 -5.93 17.67
C ILE A 302 13.00 -4.42 17.49
N ILE A 303 13.40 -3.69 18.54
CA ILE A 303 13.71 -2.26 18.44
C ILE A 303 14.85 -2.02 17.45
N LEU A 304 15.92 -2.83 17.48
CA LEU A 304 17.02 -2.73 16.52
C LEU A 304 16.54 -3.00 15.08
N LEU A 305 15.66 -3.98 14.86
CA LEU A 305 15.07 -4.24 13.55
C LEU A 305 14.26 -3.05 13.04
N ILE A 306 13.44 -2.42 13.90
CA ILE A 306 12.73 -1.18 13.55
C ILE A 306 13.71 -0.07 13.15
N ARG A 307 14.85 0.04 13.84
CA ARG A 307 15.88 1.06 13.54
C ARG A 307 16.58 0.83 12.19
N VAL A 308 16.76 -0.42 11.79
CA VAL A 308 17.39 -0.78 10.51
C VAL A 308 16.39 -0.71 9.33
N HIS A 309 15.10 -0.48 9.60
CA HIS A 309 14.08 -0.42 8.56
C HIS A 309 14.40 0.68 7.53
N PRO A 310 14.47 0.34 6.23
CA PRO A 310 14.94 1.25 5.21
C PRO A 310 14.01 2.46 5.06
N GLU A 311 14.59 3.60 4.70
CA GLU A 311 13.80 4.78 4.33
C GLU A 311 13.23 4.61 2.90
N PRO A 312 11.94 4.92 2.68
CA PRO A 312 11.33 4.79 1.36
C PRO A 312 11.71 5.95 0.42
N ALA A 313 11.49 5.77 -0.89
CA ALA A 313 11.75 6.83 -1.87
C ALA A 313 10.72 7.98 -1.81
N ASP A 314 9.48 7.60 -1.51
CA ASP A 314 8.29 8.44 -1.39
C ASP A 314 7.56 8.09 -0.08
N ASP A 315 6.61 8.92 0.32
CA ASP A 315 5.96 8.80 1.62
C ASP A 315 5.01 7.57 1.67
N CYS A 316 5.52 6.39 2.05
CA CYS A 316 4.74 5.14 2.23
C CYS A 316 4.33 4.92 3.71
N PRO A 317 3.09 4.45 4.00
CA PRO A 317 2.71 3.98 5.34
C PRO A 317 3.36 2.66 5.78
N CYS A 318 4.10 1.97 4.90
CA CYS A 318 4.74 0.67 5.12
C CYS A 318 5.48 0.52 6.49
N PHE A 319 6.25 1.55 6.87
CA PHE A 319 6.97 1.57 8.15
C PHE A 319 6.06 1.65 9.37
N ASP A 320 4.97 2.42 9.26
CA ASP A 320 4.02 2.58 10.35
C ASP A 320 3.39 1.24 10.72
N ASP A 321 3.03 0.45 9.70
CA ASP A 321 2.46 -0.88 9.86
C ASP A 321 3.49 -1.83 10.48
N SER A 322 4.75 -1.76 10.02
CA SER A 322 5.86 -2.55 10.57
C SER A 322 6.12 -2.26 12.04
N VAL A 323 6.08 -0.98 12.46
CA VAL A 323 6.21 -0.59 13.87
C VAL A 323 5.04 -1.11 14.69
N ALA A 324 3.80 -1.01 14.19
CA ALA A 324 2.62 -1.49 14.91
C ALA A 324 2.68 -3.01 15.16
N PHE A 325 3.06 -3.81 14.15
CA PHE A 325 3.17 -5.26 14.33
C PHE A 325 4.37 -5.69 15.17
N ALA A 326 5.51 -4.99 15.03
CA ALA A 326 6.66 -5.19 15.91
C ALA A 326 6.31 -4.90 17.38
N ALA A 327 5.48 -3.89 17.63
CA ALA A 327 4.94 -3.59 18.94
C ALA A 327 4.05 -4.71 19.49
N VAL A 328 3.15 -5.25 18.65
CA VAL A 328 2.31 -6.40 19.02
C VAL A 328 3.18 -7.58 19.47
N MET A 329 4.27 -7.89 18.75
CA MET A 329 5.21 -8.94 19.16
C MET A 329 5.79 -8.67 20.56
N ILE A 330 6.30 -7.46 20.81
CA ILE A 330 6.83 -7.10 22.14
C ILE A 330 5.77 -7.31 23.23
N GLY A 331 4.51 -6.89 22.98
CA GLY A 331 3.44 -7.01 23.95
C GLY A 331 2.99 -8.46 24.22
N VAL A 332 2.92 -9.29 23.17
CA VAL A 332 2.58 -10.72 23.31
C VAL A 332 3.66 -11.46 24.09
N GLU A 333 4.93 -11.23 23.79
CA GLU A 333 6.04 -11.96 24.43
C GLU A 333 6.20 -11.55 25.90
N LEU A 334 6.11 -10.26 26.19
CA LEU A 334 6.24 -9.73 27.55
C LEU A 334 5.02 -10.10 28.41
N GLY A 335 3.81 -9.99 27.86
CA GLY A 335 2.57 -10.37 28.54
C GLY A 335 2.43 -11.88 28.71
N GLY A 336 2.77 -12.67 27.70
CA GLY A 336 2.79 -14.12 27.80
C GLY A 336 3.74 -14.60 28.89
N TRP A 337 4.99 -14.13 28.87
CA TRP A 337 5.98 -14.48 29.89
C TRP A 337 5.52 -14.12 31.32
N HIS A 338 4.95 -12.93 31.51
CA HIS A 338 4.48 -12.50 32.82
C HIS A 338 3.23 -13.27 33.26
N TYR A 339 2.28 -13.52 32.35
CA TYR A 339 1.08 -14.31 32.63
C TYR A 339 1.40 -15.76 32.99
N ALA A 340 2.34 -16.41 32.28
CA ALA A 340 2.85 -17.74 32.64
C ALA A 340 3.55 -17.78 34.01
N SER A 341 4.21 -16.69 34.39
CA SER A 341 4.86 -16.58 35.70
C SER A 341 3.85 -16.30 36.84
N GLY A 342 2.62 -15.92 36.51
CA GLY A 342 1.55 -15.62 37.45
C GLY A 342 0.71 -16.84 37.82
N GLY A 343 -0.13 -16.70 38.85
CA GLY A 343 -1.02 -17.77 39.32
C GLY A 343 -2.34 -17.93 38.55
N TRP A 344 -2.56 -17.13 37.50
CA TRP A 344 -3.84 -17.07 36.76
C TRP A 344 -3.86 -17.95 35.51
N ALA A 345 -2.70 -18.38 35.03
CA ALA A 345 -2.56 -19.16 33.80
C ALA A 345 -2.57 -20.66 34.09
N TRP A 346 -3.00 -21.45 33.11
CA TRP A 346 -2.73 -22.89 33.07
C TRP A 346 -1.38 -23.17 32.38
N ASP A 347 -0.65 -24.15 32.92
CA ASP A 347 0.60 -24.65 32.32
C ASP A 347 0.35 -25.65 31.18
N VAL A 348 -0.88 -26.14 31.05
CA VAL A 348 -1.28 -27.17 30.08
C VAL A 348 -2.34 -26.58 29.13
N PRO A 349 -2.23 -26.79 27.80
CA PRO A 349 -1.23 -27.59 27.10
C PRO A 349 0.13 -26.89 26.90
N VAL A 350 0.18 -25.55 27.01
CA VAL A 350 1.42 -24.76 26.96
C VAL A 350 1.41 -23.70 28.07
N PRO A 351 2.57 -23.21 28.54
CA PRO A 351 2.63 -22.10 29.48
C PRO A 351 1.88 -20.87 28.97
N ALA A 352 1.35 -20.06 29.90
CA ALA A 352 0.46 -18.92 29.61
C ALA A 352 -0.89 -19.32 28.99
N THR A 353 -1.36 -20.56 29.16
CA THR A 353 -2.70 -20.92 28.65
C THR A 353 -3.79 -20.23 29.46
N VAL A 354 -4.70 -19.58 28.75
CA VAL A 354 -5.86 -18.94 29.36
C VAL A 354 -6.91 -20.01 29.69
N PRO A 355 -7.37 -20.11 30.95
CA PRO A 355 -8.42 -21.04 31.35
C PRO A 355 -9.68 -20.91 30.49
N PHE A 356 -10.09 -22.02 29.89
CA PHE A 356 -11.26 -22.07 29.00
C PHE A 356 -11.84 -23.49 28.91
N ASP A 357 -13.14 -23.62 29.17
CA ASP A 357 -13.93 -24.80 28.82
C ASP A 357 -15.35 -24.35 28.40
N LEU A 358 -15.70 -24.64 27.15
CA LEU A 358 -17.00 -24.26 26.58
C LEU A 358 -18.18 -24.96 27.28
N ASN A 359 -18.01 -26.20 27.73
CA ASN A 359 -19.10 -26.95 28.37
C ASN A 359 -19.41 -26.40 29.76
N HIS A 360 -18.37 -25.94 30.47
CA HIS A 360 -18.50 -25.34 31.80
C HIS A 360 -19.04 -23.91 31.73
N MET A 361 -18.49 -23.08 30.83
CA MET A 361 -18.86 -21.67 30.70
C MET A 361 -20.21 -21.46 29.99
N GLY A 362 -20.51 -22.29 28.99
CA GLY A 362 -21.64 -22.08 28.10
C GLY A 362 -21.46 -20.89 27.14
N TRP A 363 -22.24 -20.88 26.06
CA TRP A 363 -22.11 -19.90 24.98
C TRP A 363 -22.31 -18.44 25.41
N VAL A 364 -23.17 -18.19 26.40
CA VAL A 364 -23.48 -16.82 26.85
C VAL A 364 -22.26 -16.17 27.49
N ILE A 365 -21.55 -16.89 28.37
CA ILE A 365 -20.33 -16.40 29.03
C ILE A 365 -19.25 -16.17 27.97
N VAL A 366 -19.06 -17.09 27.04
CA VAL A 366 -18.05 -16.96 25.97
C VAL A 366 -18.32 -15.75 25.07
N ILE A 367 -19.57 -15.52 24.66
CA ILE A 367 -19.94 -14.35 23.87
C ILE A 367 -19.68 -13.06 24.67
N LEU A 368 -20.08 -13.02 25.94
CA LEU A 368 -19.86 -11.87 26.80
C LEU A 368 -18.37 -11.58 27.03
N ARG A 369 -17.57 -12.63 27.22
CA ARG A 369 -16.11 -12.59 27.32
C ARG A 369 -15.48 -11.94 26.09
N VAL A 370 -15.88 -12.38 24.89
CA VAL A 370 -15.41 -11.79 23.63
C VAL A 370 -15.83 -10.32 23.49
N LEU A 371 -17.09 -9.99 23.78
CA LEU A 371 -17.59 -8.62 23.68
C LEU A 371 -16.85 -7.68 24.63
N ILE A 372 -16.70 -8.07 25.90
CA ILE A 372 -15.98 -7.28 26.91
C ILE A 372 -14.50 -7.15 26.53
N GLY A 373 -13.86 -8.23 26.11
CA GLY A 373 -12.45 -8.20 25.69
C GLY A 373 -12.21 -7.23 24.53
N VAL A 374 -13.09 -7.25 23.52
CA VAL A 374 -13.05 -6.31 22.40
C VAL A 374 -13.25 -4.87 22.89
N LEU A 375 -14.22 -4.63 23.76
CA LEU A 375 -14.47 -3.30 24.33
C LEU A 375 -13.26 -2.76 25.10
N VAL A 376 -12.58 -3.60 25.89
CA VAL A 376 -11.36 -3.20 26.64
C VAL A 376 -10.23 -2.81 25.68
N ILE A 377 -10.02 -3.57 24.59
CA ILE A 377 -9.01 -3.25 23.57
C ILE A 377 -9.31 -1.90 22.91
N PHE A 378 -10.56 -1.66 22.50
CA PHE A 378 -10.95 -0.38 21.91
C PHE A 378 -10.82 0.76 22.91
N ALA A 379 -11.25 0.56 24.16
CA ALA A 379 -11.11 1.56 25.22
C ALA A 379 -9.63 1.93 25.46
N TRP A 380 -8.74 0.94 25.53
CA TRP A 380 -7.30 1.16 25.64
C TRP A 380 -6.78 2.03 24.48
N ARG A 381 -7.11 1.67 23.24
CA ARG A 381 -6.68 2.43 22.05
C ARG A 381 -7.20 3.87 22.08
N GLU A 382 -8.48 4.07 22.37
CA GLU A 382 -9.12 5.38 22.38
C GLU A 382 -8.66 6.27 23.54
N VAL A 383 -8.21 5.70 24.66
CA VAL A 383 -7.64 6.46 25.79
C VAL A 383 -6.15 6.73 25.59
N MET A 384 -5.36 5.71 25.24
CA MET A 384 -3.90 5.83 25.20
C MET A 384 -3.41 6.67 24.03
N LYS A 385 -4.03 6.55 22.85
CA LYS A 385 -3.60 7.30 21.66
C LYS A 385 -3.66 8.82 21.86
N PRO A 386 -4.79 9.45 22.24
CA PRO A 386 -4.82 10.90 22.46
C PRO A 386 -3.97 11.32 23.67
N THR A 387 -3.89 10.48 24.71
CA THR A 387 -3.06 10.77 25.89
C THR A 387 -1.57 10.87 25.51
N LEU A 388 -1.07 9.91 24.75
CA LEU A 388 0.32 9.90 24.28
C LEU A 388 0.60 11.04 23.31
N LEU A 389 -0.28 11.30 22.33
CA LEU A 389 -0.09 12.43 21.41
C LEU A 389 -0.10 13.79 22.11
N LYS A 390 -0.69 13.90 23.30
CA LYS A 390 -0.65 15.11 24.14
C LYS A 390 0.60 15.19 25.00
N VAL A 391 1.02 14.08 25.60
CA VAL A 391 2.13 14.04 26.58
C VAL A 391 3.50 13.96 25.88
N LEU A 392 3.61 13.11 24.87
CA LEU A 392 4.89 12.73 24.26
C LEU A 392 5.65 13.88 23.57
N PRO A 393 5.00 14.86 22.92
CA PRO A 393 5.72 16.02 22.37
C PRO A 393 6.51 16.80 23.42
N HIS A 394 5.99 16.94 24.64
CA HIS A 394 6.68 17.62 25.74
C HIS A 394 7.93 16.86 26.16
N ILE A 395 7.83 15.53 26.21
CA ILE A 395 8.94 14.64 26.54
C ILE A 395 10.02 14.70 25.45
N PHE A 396 9.61 14.65 24.18
CA PHE A 396 10.55 14.65 23.04
C PHE A 396 11.32 15.97 22.93
N ARG A 397 10.70 17.12 23.20
CA ARG A 397 11.40 18.43 23.22
C ARG A 397 12.48 18.50 24.31
N VAL A 398 12.30 17.79 25.43
CA VAL A 398 13.34 17.70 26.47
C VAL A 398 14.50 16.82 26.00
N PHE A 399 14.19 15.70 25.35
CA PHE A 399 15.19 14.76 24.83
C PHE A 399 15.90 15.24 23.56
N GLU A 400 15.34 16.18 22.80
CA GLU A 400 15.99 16.79 21.64
C GLU A 400 17.35 17.39 22.01
N ASN A 401 17.43 18.01 23.18
CA ASN A 401 18.67 18.58 23.73
C ASN A 401 19.75 17.53 24.01
N THR A 402 19.38 16.25 24.10
CA THR A 402 20.29 15.12 24.38
C THR A 402 20.72 14.35 23.13
N GLY A 403 20.23 14.72 21.94
CA GLY A 403 20.63 14.10 20.66
C GLY A 403 20.12 12.68 20.43
N LEU A 404 19.18 12.19 21.25
CA LEU A 404 18.62 10.82 21.17
C LEU A 404 17.42 10.69 20.21
N ILE A 405 17.16 11.70 19.39
CA ILE A 405 16.07 11.65 18.39
C ILE A 405 16.53 10.83 17.19
N LEU A 406 15.61 10.06 16.62
CA LEU A 406 15.82 9.35 15.37
C LEU A 406 15.17 10.16 14.23
N PRO A 407 15.86 11.17 13.65
CA PRO A 407 15.30 11.95 12.57
C PRO A 407 15.07 11.04 11.37
N ARG A 408 13.84 11.06 10.85
CA ARG A 408 13.44 10.27 9.69
C ARG A 408 12.79 11.17 8.67
N LYS A 409 13.16 10.99 7.40
CA LYS A 409 12.87 11.95 6.31
C LYS A 409 11.41 12.43 6.18
N PHE A 410 10.44 11.58 6.48
CA PHE A 410 9.00 11.87 6.31
C PHE A 410 8.26 12.09 7.63
N PHE A 411 8.99 12.32 8.73
CA PHE A 411 8.44 12.55 10.05
C PHE A 411 8.83 13.95 10.54
N MET A 412 7.83 14.75 10.89
CA MET A 412 8.07 16.06 11.50
C MET A 412 8.62 15.88 12.91
N PRO A 413 9.76 16.51 13.25
CA PRO A 413 10.35 16.46 14.58
C PRO A 413 9.56 17.31 15.58
N ALA A 414 9.59 16.92 16.86
CA ALA A 414 8.86 17.57 17.96
C ALA A 414 9.17 19.06 18.17
N SER A 415 10.30 19.56 17.66
CA SER A 415 10.66 20.98 17.63
C SER A 415 9.84 21.81 16.63
N GLU A 416 9.36 21.20 15.55
CA GLU A 416 8.74 21.92 14.43
C GLU A 416 7.21 22.09 14.57
N TYR A 417 6.59 21.49 15.58
CA TYR A 417 5.15 21.60 15.81
C TYR A 417 4.82 21.84 17.28
N ASN A 418 3.83 22.71 17.54
CA ASN A 418 3.39 23.04 18.89
C ASN A 418 2.32 22.10 19.43
N ASN A 419 1.28 21.84 18.63
CA ASN A 419 0.16 20.99 18.98
C ASN A 419 -0.16 20.04 17.83
N ILE A 420 -0.41 18.78 18.15
CA ILE A 420 -0.92 17.79 17.21
C ILE A 420 -2.45 17.92 17.21
N PRO A 421 -3.11 18.03 16.04
CA PRO A 421 -4.57 18.09 15.98
C PRO A 421 -5.20 16.90 16.73
N SER A 422 -6.11 17.18 17.67
CA SER A 422 -6.74 16.19 18.55
C SER A 422 -7.57 15.13 17.81
N ARG A 423 -7.94 15.41 16.55
CA ARG A 423 -8.56 14.48 15.61
C ARG A 423 -7.76 14.42 14.31
N LEU A 424 -6.54 13.89 14.36
CA LEU A 424 -5.96 13.39 13.11
C LEU A 424 -6.97 12.37 12.53
N LYS A 425 -7.24 12.43 11.23
CA LYS A 425 -7.67 11.23 10.49
C LYS A 425 -6.47 10.29 10.43
N VAL A 426 -6.15 9.71 11.59
CA VAL A 426 -4.84 9.09 11.86
C VAL A 426 -4.67 7.82 11.04
N ASP A 427 -5.78 7.14 10.73
CA ASP A 427 -5.80 5.85 10.07
C ASP A 427 -7.07 5.74 9.20
N ASN A 428 -6.98 5.97 7.89
CA ASN A 428 -8.07 5.54 6.97
C ASN A 428 -8.18 3.98 6.91
N VAL A 429 -7.33 3.29 7.66
CA VAL A 429 -7.24 1.83 7.81
C VAL A 429 -8.00 1.32 9.04
N MET A 430 -8.27 2.19 10.04
CA MET A 430 -9.07 1.84 11.21
C MET A 430 -10.15 2.90 11.46
N PRO A 431 -11.45 2.56 11.32
CA PRO A 431 -12.54 3.44 11.75
C PRO A 431 -12.36 3.80 13.23
N SER A 432 -12.64 5.04 13.62
CA SER A 432 -12.88 5.33 15.04
C SER A 432 -14.19 4.67 15.48
N VAL A 433 -14.42 4.53 16.78
CA VAL A 433 -15.68 4.01 17.33
C VAL A 433 -16.89 4.81 16.81
N SER A 434 -16.70 6.09 16.46
CA SER A 434 -17.71 6.94 15.80
C SER A 434 -18.03 6.54 14.35
N ASP A 435 -17.12 5.86 13.66
CA ASP A 435 -17.27 5.45 12.25
C ASP A 435 -17.82 4.02 12.12
N LEU A 436 -17.93 3.29 13.24
CA LEU A 436 -18.45 1.93 13.33
C LEU A 436 -19.90 1.78 12.80
N PRO A 437 -20.83 2.73 13.03
CA PRO A 437 -22.16 2.72 12.41
C PRO A 437 -22.09 2.84 10.88
N SER A 438 -21.15 3.63 10.36
CA SER A 438 -20.96 3.80 8.91
C SER A 438 -20.43 2.51 8.27
N LEU A 439 -19.55 1.77 8.95
CA LEU A 439 -19.06 0.46 8.52
C LEU A 439 -20.16 -0.60 8.52
N ILE A 440 -20.98 -0.68 9.57
CA ILE A 440 -22.13 -1.59 9.62
C ILE A 440 -23.14 -1.24 8.51
N SER A 441 -23.35 0.06 8.24
CA SER A 441 -24.21 0.50 7.12
C SER A 441 -23.61 0.20 5.75
N SER A 442 -22.28 0.22 5.61
CA SER A 442 -21.57 -0.15 4.39
C SER A 442 -21.60 -1.66 4.13
N ILE A 443 -21.63 -2.48 5.18
CA ILE A 443 -21.85 -3.93 5.09
C ILE A 443 -23.31 -4.21 4.70
N ARG A 444 -24.28 -3.44 5.23
CA ARG A 444 -25.71 -3.55 4.89
C ARG A 444 -26.03 -3.05 3.47
N HIS A 445 -25.19 -2.17 2.92
CA HIS A 445 -25.27 -1.65 1.55
C HIS A 445 -23.92 -1.83 0.83
N ALA A 446 -23.57 -3.08 0.55
CA ALA A 446 -22.27 -3.52 0.02
C ALA A 446 -21.78 -2.83 -1.27
N GLY A 447 -22.63 -2.03 -1.94
CA GLY A 447 -22.25 -1.26 -3.14
C GLY A 447 -21.73 0.17 -2.88
N ARG A 448 -21.92 0.77 -1.69
CA ARG A 448 -21.74 2.23 -1.49
C ARG A 448 -20.41 2.67 -0.84
N GLY A 449 -19.55 1.72 -0.43
CA GLY A 449 -18.26 2.00 0.24
C GLY A 449 -17.00 1.70 -0.59
N ARG A 450 -17.15 1.24 -1.83
CA ARG A 450 -16.04 0.81 -2.70
C ARG A 450 -15.67 1.92 -3.68
N ALA A 451 -14.40 2.30 -3.72
CA ALA A 451 -13.86 3.18 -4.74
C ALA A 451 -13.29 2.36 -5.90
N VAL A 452 -13.73 2.68 -7.11
CA VAL A 452 -13.10 2.21 -8.36
C VAL A 452 -12.47 3.42 -9.01
N SER A 453 -11.16 3.39 -9.21
CA SER A 453 -10.41 4.50 -9.77
C SER A 453 -9.59 4.07 -10.98
N VAL A 454 -9.48 4.97 -11.95
CA VAL A 454 -8.60 4.82 -13.10
C VAL A 454 -7.64 5.99 -13.14
N GLY A 455 -6.35 5.70 -13.28
CA GLY A 455 -5.28 6.70 -13.26
C GLY A 455 -4.29 6.51 -12.11
N PRO A 456 -3.20 7.29 -12.11
CA PRO A 456 -2.25 7.31 -11.01
C PRO A 456 -2.93 7.79 -9.72
N GLN A 457 -2.68 7.10 -8.61
CA GLN A 457 -3.26 7.44 -7.30
C GLN A 457 -2.23 7.95 -6.29
N SER A 458 -0.98 7.52 -6.43
CA SER A 458 0.15 7.92 -5.59
C SER A 458 1.21 8.68 -6.40
N ALA A 459 2.09 9.39 -5.71
CA ALA A 459 3.24 10.04 -6.33
C ALA A 459 4.13 9.04 -7.09
N ALA A 460 4.33 7.84 -6.52
CA ALA A 460 5.11 6.78 -7.17
C ALA A 460 4.48 6.33 -8.49
N ASP A 461 3.15 6.20 -8.54
CA ASP A 461 2.42 5.84 -9.78
C ASP A 461 2.48 6.96 -10.81
N ALA A 462 2.34 8.22 -10.39
CA ALA A 462 2.42 9.37 -11.28
C ALA A 462 3.82 9.48 -11.91
N TYR A 463 4.88 9.38 -11.11
CA TYR A 463 6.25 9.36 -11.62
C TYR A 463 6.50 8.22 -12.61
N GLU A 464 5.95 7.03 -12.32
CA GLU A 464 6.08 5.88 -13.21
C GLU A 464 5.30 6.07 -14.52
N THR A 465 4.10 6.64 -14.45
CA THR A 465 3.26 6.99 -15.61
C THR A 465 3.99 7.96 -16.53
N LEU A 466 4.56 9.03 -15.97
CA LEU A 466 5.36 10.01 -16.72
C LEU A 466 6.64 9.38 -17.30
N ALA A 467 7.33 8.54 -16.53
CA ALA A 467 8.52 7.84 -16.99
C ALA A 467 8.22 6.87 -18.16
N TYR A 468 7.05 6.23 -18.14
CA TYR A 468 6.59 5.36 -19.21
C TYR A 468 6.19 6.14 -20.47
N ARG A 469 5.42 7.24 -20.33
CA ARG A 469 5.09 8.18 -21.44
C ARG A 469 6.36 8.64 -22.15
N GLU A 470 7.35 9.07 -21.36
CA GLU A 470 8.63 9.55 -21.84
C GLU A 470 9.41 8.45 -22.57
N LYS A 471 9.46 7.22 -22.02
CA LYS A 471 10.10 6.09 -22.68
C LYS A 471 9.48 5.83 -24.05
N ARG A 472 8.15 5.74 -24.10
CA ARG A 472 7.41 5.48 -25.34
C ARG A 472 7.67 6.54 -26.42
N ARG A 473 7.75 7.82 -26.03
CA ARG A 473 8.11 8.90 -26.95
C ARG A 473 9.53 8.78 -27.51
N ARG A 474 10.48 8.27 -26.72
CA ARG A 474 11.85 8.03 -27.21
C ARG A 474 11.89 6.84 -28.15
N ASP A 475 11.18 5.77 -27.82
CA ASP A 475 11.11 4.58 -28.65
C ASP A 475 10.48 4.94 -30.02
N SER A 476 9.40 5.74 -30.03
CA SER A 476 8.78 6.23 -31.27
C SER A 476 9.68 7.15 -32.11
N LEU A 477 10.49 8.00 -31.48
CA LEU A 477 11.46 8.82 -32.21
C LEU A 477 12.56 7.94 -32.82
N THR A 478 13.02 6.91 -32.10
CA THR A 478 14.07 6.01 -32.58
C THR A 478 13.60 5.18 -33.78
N ASP A 479 12.35 4.69 -33.75
CA ASP A 479 11.74 3.97 -34.88
C ASP A 479 11.62 4.85 -36.14
N VAL A 480 11.32 6.14 -35.99
CA VAL A 480 11.29 7.10 -37.11
C VAL A 480 12.69 7.29 -37.71
N PHE A 481 13.73 7.39 -36.87
CA PHE A 481 15.11 7.53 -37.33
C PHE A 481 15.65 6.25 -37.99
N GLU A 482 15.29 5.06 -37.51
CA GLU A 482 15.67 3.79 -38.16
C GLU A 482 14.95 3.61 -39.50
N GLY A 483 13.67 4.00 -39.61
CA GLY A 483 12.90 3.98 -40.85
C GLY A 483 13.39 4.94 -41.95
N MET A 484 14.18 5.96 -41.59
CA MET A 484 14.76 6.94 -42.52
C MET A 484 16.18 6.60 -43.00
N THR A 485 16.77 5.49 -42.53
CA THR A 485 18.07 5.04 -43.05
C THR A 485 17.88 4.20 -44.33
N PRO A 486 18.57 4.51 -45.45
CA PRO A 486 18.48 3.68 -46.65
C PRO A 486 19.07 2.30 -46.34
N ARG A 487 18.19 1.30 -46.35
CA ARG A 487 18.51 -0.12 -46.16
C ARG A 487 19.57 -0.55 -47.16
N GLN A 488 20.83 -0.57 -46.76
CA GLN A 488 21.84 -1.39 -47.43
C GLN A 488 21.54 -2.85 -47.11
N THR A 489 21.22 -3.59 -48.17
CA THR A 489 21.08 -5.05 -48.17
C THR A 489 22.36 -5.70 -47.68
N ALA A 490 22.37 -6.13 -46.42
CA ALA A 490 23.30 -7.12 -45.91
C ALA A 490 22.49 -8.28 -45.35
N THR A 491 22.51 -9.40 -46.08
CA THR A 491 21.97 -10.70 -45.71
C THR A 491 22.54 -11.15 -44.36
N LYS A 492 21.65 -11.44 -43.40
CA LYS A 492 21.96 -12.35 -42.29
C LYS A 492 20.86 -13.40 -42.22
N GLU A 493 21.27 -14.61 -42.60
CA GLU A 493 20.50 -15.84 -42.54
C GLU A 493 20.03 -16.10 -41.11
N ALA A 494 18.72 -16.24 -40.92
CA ALA A 494 18.14 -16.92 -39.77
C ALA A 494 18.02 -18.41 -40.12
N LYS A 495 18.69 -19.27 -39.36
CA LYS A 495 18.56 -20.73 -39.43
C LYS A 495 17.24 -21.14 -38.78
N ASP A 496 16.22 -21.36 -39.59
CA ASP A 496 15.05 -22.15 -39.20
C ASP A 496 15.38 -23.64 -39.37
N TYR A 497 15.43 -24.37 -38.24
CA TYR A 497 15.46 -25.83 -38.20
C TYR A 497 14.02 -26.33 -38.09
N PHE A 498 13.68 -27.31 -38.93
CA PHE A 498 12.38 -28.01 -39.08
C PHE A 498 11.37 -27.42 -40.07
N SER A 499 11.56 -27.71 -41.36
CA SER A 499 10.56 -28.49 -42.11
C SER A 499 11.20 -29.11 -43.35
N SER A 500 11.02 -30.41 -43.50
CA SER A 500 11.67 -31.27 -44.50
C SER A 500 10.78 -31.50 -45.72
N ARG A 501 11.39 -31.29 -46.92
CA ARG A 501 11.19 -31.95 -48.25
C ARG A 501 9.78 -31.94 -48.87
N GLN A 502 9.53 -31.21 -49.98
CA GLN A 502 9.82 -31.49 -51.43
C GLN A 502 8.69 -32.31 -52.14
N PRO A 503 8.55 -32.30 -53.49
CA PRO A 503 8.17 -31.19 -54.40
C PRO A 503 7.09 -31.63 -55.44
N THR A 504 6.58 -30.74 -56.31
CA THR A 504 6.36 -31.00 -57.77
C THR A 504 5.85 -29.75 -58.51
N MET A 505 6.31 -29.63 -59.77
CA MET A 505 6.05 -28.62 -60.83
C MET A 505 4.57 -28.66 -61.30
N ASP A 506 3.95 -27.72 -62.02
CA ASP A 506 4.32 -26.96 -63.23
C ASP A 506 3.30 -25.82 -63.48
N GLY A 507 3.69 -24.79 -64.26
CA GLY A 507 2.87 -24.30 -65.37
C GLY A 507 1.98 -23.05 -65.24
N ALA A 508 2.49 -21.94 -65.81
CA ALA A 508 1.81 -21.06 -66.78
C ALA A 508 0.84 -19.89 -66.38
N ILE A 509 1.34 -18.67 -66.66
CA ILE A 509 0.78 -17.58 -67.50
C ILE A 509 -0.51 -16.81 -67.07
N SER A 510 -0.29 -15.51 -66.75
CA SER A 510 -1.04 -14.29 -67.12
C SER A 510 -2.26 -13.79 -66.33
N SER A 511 -2.19 -12.46 -66.13
CA SER A 511 -3.23 -11.41 -66.14
C SER A 511 -4.01 -11.05 -64.86
N GLY A 512 -3.79 -9.81 -64.42
CA GLY A 512 -4.84 -8.91 -63.93
C GLY A 512 -4.99 -8.76 -62.42
N MET A 513 -4.97 -7.49 -61.96
CA MET A 513 -5.32 -6.99 -60.62
C MET A 513 -4.30 -7.21 -59.48
N SER A 514 -3.44 -6.21 -59.25
CA SER A 514 -2.66 -6.07 -58.02
C SER A 514 -3.56 -5.66 -56.85
N SER A 515 -4.17 -6.65 -56.22
CA SER A 515 -4.61 -6.62 -54.83
C SER A 515 -3.37 -6.63 -53.92
N ILE A 516 -3.27 -5.65 -53.02
CA ILE A 516 -2.29 -5.64 -51.95
C ILE A 516 -2.70 -6.72 -50.95
N HIS A 517 -2.03 -7.86 -50.99
CA HIS A 517 -2.04 -8.88 -49.93
C HIS A 517 -0.60 -9.13 -49.49
N GLY A 518 -0.16 -8.34 -48.51
CA GLY A 518 0.96 -8.71 -47.65
C GLY A 518 0.45 -9.66 -46.58
N GLY A 519 1.04 -10.85 -46.48
CA GLY A 519 0.62 -11.95 -45.61
C GLY A 519 0.37 -11.52 -44.16
N MET A 520 -0.89 -11.54 -43.77
CA MET A 520 -1.31 -11.40 -42.38
C MET A 520 -1.02 -12.71 -41.63
N ASN A 521 0.00 -12.70 -40.78
CA ASN A 521 -0.13 -13.40 -39.51
C ASN A 521 -1.13 -12.59 -38.69
N LEU A 522 -2.42 -12.90 -38.81
CA LEU A 522 -3.47 -12.31 -37.97
C LEU A 522 -3.08 -12.59 -36.50
N PRO A 523 -2.83 -11.57 -35.66
CA PRO A 523 -2.63 -11.82 -34.24
C PRO A 523 -3.89 -12.47 -33.70
N THR A 524 -3.74 -13.47 -32.82
CA THR A 524 -4.90 -14.05 -32.12
C THR A 524 -5.70 -12.93 -31.44
N PRO A 525 -7.04 -13.04 -31.31
CA PRO A 525 -7.85 -11.99 -30.70
C PRO A 525 -7.35 -11.54 -29.32
N ALA A 526 -6.73 -12.46 -28.57
CA ALA A 526 -6.08 -12.17 -27.29
C ALA A 526 -4.82 -11.30 -27.45
N GLN A 527 -3.92 -11.60 -28.39
CA GLN A 527 -2.74 -10.77 -28.68
C GLN A 527 -3.12 -9.36 -29.15
N SER A 528 -4.18 -9.25 -29.97
CA SER A 528 -4.73 -7.95 -30.40
C SER A 528 -5.28 -7.13 -29.22
N ARG A 529 -5.97 -7.77 -28.26
CA ARG A 529 -6.46 -7.10 -27.05
C ARG A 529 -5.34 -6.72 -26.07
N VAL A 530 -4.37 -7.59 -25.85
CA VAL A 530 -3.21 -7.28 -24.98
C VAL A 530 -2.43 -6.09 -25.53
N GLY A 531 -2.22 -6.02 -26.85
CA GLY A 531 -1.63 -4.85 -27.51
C GLY A 531 -2.45 -3.57 -27.32
N SER A 532 -3.78 -3.66 -27.29
CA SER A 532 -4.64 -2.50 -26.98
C SER A 532 -4.46 -1.99 -25.55
N TYR A 533 -4.28 -2.89 -24.57
CA TYR A 533 -4.02 -2.51 -23.18
C TYR A 533 -2.64 -1.90 -23.00
N GLU A 534 -1.64 -2.41 -23.71
CA GLU A 534 -0.30 -1.81 -23.75
C GLU A 534 -0.34 -0.38 -24.31
N GLN A 535 -1.16 -0.13 -25.33
CA GLN A 535 -1.36 1.22 -25.87
C GLN A 535 -2.05 2.18 -24.88
N MET A 536 -2.88 1.70 -23.97
CA MET A 536 -3.48 2.51 -22.91
C MET A 536 -2.51 2.85 -21.77
N MET A 537 -1.42 2.09 -21.61
CA MET A 537 -0.46 2.34 -20.54
C MET A 537 0.19 3.71 -20.70
N GLY A 538 0.23 4.45 -19.61
CA GLY A 538 0.74 5.81 -19.60
C GLY A 538 -0.25 6.85 -20.15
N ALA A 539 -1.41 6.51 -20.70
CA ALA A 539 -2.34 7.49 -21.28
C ALA A 539 -3.24 8.21 -20.23
N GLY A 540 -3.11 7.89 -18.94
CA GLY A 540 -4.11 8.28 -17.94
C GLY A 540 -4.11 9.74 -17.51
N HIS A 541 -5.26 10.41 -17.67
CA HIS A 541 -5.75 11.41 -16.72
C HIS A 541 -6.54 10.71 -15.61
N VAL A 542 -6.53 11.23 -14.38
CA VAL A 542 -7.26 10.65 -13.24
C VAL A 542 -8.77 10.77 -13.47
N MET A 543 -9.47 9.64 -13.66
CA MET A 543 -10.93 9.55 -13.74
C MET A 543 -11.44 8.90 -12.44
N TYR A 544 -12.07 9.70 -11.57
CA TYR A 544 -12.84 9.17 -10.44
C TYR A 544 -14.29 9.03 -10.89
N THR A 545 -14.86 7.82 -10.82
CA THR A 545 -16.28 7.61 -11.17
C THR A 545 -17.10 7.44 -9.88
N PRO A 546 -17.82 8.46 -9.39
CA PRO A 546 -18.88 8.25 -8.42
C PRO A 546 -20.02 7.46 -9.08
N GLY A 547 -20.80 6.72 -8.29
CA GLY A 547 -21.96 5.97 -8.79
C GLY A 547 -22.97 6.85 -9.56
N VAL A 548 -23.16 6.52 -10.84
CA VAL A 548 -24.21 6.87 -11.82
C VAL A 548 -25.05 8.13 -11.57
N SER A 549 -24.93 9.11 -12.48
CA SER A 549 -26.00 9.98 -12.99
C SER A 549 -25.66 10.52 -14.39
N THR A 550 -26.69 10.61 -15.22
CA THR A 550 -26.95 10.92 -16.65
C THR A 550 -26.13 12.04 -17.36
N PRO A 551 -26.02 12.04 -18.72
CA PRO A 551 -25.06 12.84 -19.50
C PRO A 551 -25.61 14.19 -20.01
N GLY A 552 -24.71 15.11 -20.34
CA GLY A 552 -25.07 16.34 -21.04
C GLY A 552 -23.88 17.17 -21.55
N LEU A 553 -23.83 17.28 -22.88
CA LEU A 553 -23.38 18.38 -23.74
C LEU A 553 -21.90 18.47 -24.17
N GLU A 554 -21.75 18.28 -25.49
CA GLU A 554 -20.60 18.52 -26.35
C GLU A 554 -20.32 20.02 -26.55
N GLY A 555 -19.05 20.35 -26.77
CA GLY A 555 -18.60 21.62 -27.33
C GLY A 555 -17.25 21.43 -28.03
N ASN A 556 -17.27 21.47 -29.35
CA ASN A 556 -16.10 21.61 -30.23
C ASN A 556 -15.48 23.00 -30.04
N ASP A 557 -14.15 23.10 -30.12
CA ASP A 557 -13.48 24.10 -30.95
C ASP A 557 -11.99 23.73 -31.13
N ALA A 558 -11.54 23.74 -32.38
CA ALA A 558 -10.17 23.45 -32.81
C ALA A 558 -9.46 24.77 -33.14
N ALA A 559 -8.25 24.97 -32.61
CA ALA A 559 -7.33 26.01 -33.10
C ALA A 559 -5.86 25.67 -32.79
N GLU A 560 -5.14 25.36 -33.87
CA GLU A 560 -3.75 25.70 -34.22
C GLU A 560 -2.62 25.41 -33.21
N ASP A 561 -1.89 24.33 -33.53
CA ASP A 561 -0.62 23.87 -32.99
C ASP A 561 0.55 24.83 -33.26
N GLU A 562 1.59 24.64 -32.45
CA GLU A 562 3.00 25.03 -32.68
C GLU A 562 3.50 26.27 -31.91
N ILE A 563 3.38 26.19 -30.57
CA ILE A 563 4.33 26.67 -29.50
C ILE A 563 3.83 26.23 -28.09
N THR A 564 2.61 25.71 -27.98
CA THR A 564 1.90 25.31 -26.74
C THR A 564 2.29 23.96 -26.12
N VAL A 565 2.99 23.08 -26.83
CA VAL A 565 3.25 21.69 -26.36
C VAL A 565 4.11 21.62 -25.08
N GLY A 566 5.02 22.58 -24.86
CA GLY A 566 5.85 22.61 -23.66
C GLY A 566 5.07 23.03 -22.41
N GLN A 567 4.23 24.05 -22.54
CA GLN A 567 3.47 24.64 -21.44
C GLN A 567 2.23 23.79 -21.10
N GLU A 568 1.59 23.17 -22.08
CA GLU A 568 0.49 22.22 -21.88
C GLU A 568 0.94 20.97 -21.11
N ASN A 569 2.12 20.43 -21.41
CA ASN A 569 2.65 19.26 -20.69
C ASN A 569 2.97 19.57 -19.23
N GLU A 570 3.55 20.73 -18.92
CA GLU A 570 3.82 21.13 -17.53
C GLU A 570 2.54 21.40 -16.74
N LEU A 571 1.51 21.95 -17.38
CA LEU A 571 0.19 22.14 -16.80
C LEU A 571 -0.51 20.80 -16.56
N ASP A 572 -0.46 19.84 -17.50
CA ASP A 572 -1.01 18.49 -17.34
C ASP A 572 -0.31 17.70 -16.22
N GLU A 573 1.03 17.80 -16.12
CA GLU A 573 1.77 17.21 -15.01
C GLU A 573 1.34 17.81 -13.66
N THR A 574 1.24 19.14 -13.57
CA THR A 574 0.84 19.84 -12.34
C THR A 574 -0.58 19.49 -11.94
N GLU A 575 -1.50 19.41 -12.90
CA GLU A 575 -2.88 18.98 -12.70
C GLU A 575 -2.94 17.52 -12.22
N MET A 576 -2.18 16.62 -12.83
CA MET A 576 -2.07 15.22 -12.41
C MET A 576 -1.64 15.11 -10.94
N PHE A 577 -0.55 15.79 -10.54
CA PHE A 577 -0.06 15.77 -9.15
C PHE A 577 -1.02 16.43 -8.16
N SER A 578 -1.83 17.41 -8.61
CA SER A 578 -2.83 18.07 -7.75
C SER A 578 -3.99 17.15 -7.36
N ARG A 579 -4.30 16.16 -8.20
CA ARG A 579 -5.40 15.18 -8.02
C ARG A 579 -5.00 13.93 -7.23
N LEU A 580 -3.70 13.72 -6.99
CA LEU A 580 -3.22 12.56 -6.24
C LEU A 580 -3.64 12.65 -4.78
N GLU A 581 -3.85 11.48 -4.16
CA GLU A 581 -4.04 11.42 -2.71
C GLU A 581 -2.74 11.85 -2.04
N LYS A 582 -2.80 12.98 -1.32
CA LYS A 582 -1.62 13.49 -0.62
C LYS A 582 -1.38 12.66 0.65
N PRO A 583 -0.16 12.15 0.85
CA PRO A 583 0.23 11.58 2.13
C PRO A 583 -0.02 12.57 3.26
N ARG A 584 -0.50 12.08 4.40
CA ARG A 584 -0.67 12.93 5.58
C ARG A 584 0.69 13.26 6.19
N VAL A 585 0.76 14.39 6.87
CA VAL A 585 1.88 14.70 7.76
C VAL A 585 1.94 13.65 8.88
N ARG A 586 3.14 13.10 9.12
CA ARG A 586 3.44 12.16 10.20
C ARG A 586 4.36 12.82 11.22
N TYR A 587 4.08 12.64 12.50
CA TYR A 587 4.91 13.17 13.58
C TYR A 587 5.81 12.08 14.15
N ASP A 588 7.04 12.43 14.51
CA ASP A 588 8.01 11.53 15.15
C ASP A 588 7.46 10.78 16.38
N VAL A 589 6.69 11.47 17.22
CA VAL A 589 6.01 10.90 18.40
C VAL A 589 4.98 9.82 18.05
N GLU A 590 4.49 9.78 16.81
CA GLU A 590 3.55 8.72 16.40
C GLU A 590 4.20 7.33 16.42
N VAL A 591 5.50 7.24 16.14
CA VAL A 591 6.23 5.97 16.13
C VAL A 591 6.19 5.34 17.52
N VAL A 592 6.55 6.11 18.55
CA VAL A 592 6.52 5.64 19.94
C VAL A 592 5.07 5.49 20.44
N THR A 593 4.16 6.36 20.01
CA THR A 593 2.73 6.20 20.32
C THR A 593 2.21 4.86 19.82
N LYS A 594 2.51 4.47 18.57
CA LYS A 594 2.14 3.17 18.02
C LYS A 594 2.80 2.03 18.79
N LEU A 595 4.09 2.15 19.08
CA LEU A 595 4.80 1.16 19.88
C LEU A 595 4.09 0.89 21.22
N VAL A 596 3.77 1.94 21.99
CA VAL A 596 3.10 1.79 23.28
C VAL A 596 1.65 1.27 23.13
N VAL A 597 0.88 1.84 22.21
CA VAL A 597 -0.54 1.46 22.03
C VAL A 597 -0.67 0.01 21.62
N TYR A 598 0.06 -0.42 20.58
CA TYR A 598 -0.06 -1.77 20.03
C TYR A 598 0.60 -2.84 20.90
N SER A 599 1.71 -2.54 21.58
CA SER A 599 2.24 -3.42 22.64
C SER A 599 1.24 -3.58 23.78
N GLY A 600 0.58 -2.49 24.19
CA GLY A 600 -0.46 -2.54 25.22
C GLY A 600 -1.70 -3.34 24.81
N ILE A 601 -2.14 -3.24 23.55
CA ILE A 601 -3.25 -4.06 23.03
C ILE A 601 -2.91 -5.55 23.12
N ALA A 602 -1.70 -5.92 22.71
CA ALA A 602 -1.23 -7.30 22.77
C ALA A 602 -1.10 -7.80 24.21
N TRP A 603 -0.53 -6.98 25.10
CA TRP A 603 -0.44 -7.30 26.53
C TRP A 603 -1.81 -7.50 27.18
N LEU A 604 -2.76 -6.60 26.90
CA LEU A 604 -4.15 -6.74 27.35
C LEU A 604 -4.81 -8.00 26.78
N ALA A 605 -4.55 -8.35 25.53
CA ALA A 605 -5.13 -9.54 24.92
C ALA A 605 -4.66 -10.84 25.60
N VAL A 606 -3.37 -10.93 25.93
CA VAL A 606 -2.73 -12.16 26.44
C VAL A 606 -2.79 -12.29 27.98
N GLU A 607 -2.77 -11.17 28.71
CA GLU A 607 -2.71 -11.17 30.18
C GLU A 607 -3.87 -10.39 30.81
N GLY A 608 -4.01 -9.11 30.47
CA GLY A 608 -4.94 -8.21 31.17
C GLY A 608 -6.41 -8.64 31.09
N ASN A 609 -6.89 -8.97 29.89
CA ASN A 609 -8.26 -9.42 29.68
C ASN A 609 -8.54 -10.77 30.35
N PRO A 610 -7.69 -11.80 30.23
CA PRO A 610 -7.81 -13.02 31.03
C PRO A 610 -8.02 -12.76 32.52
N ILE A 611 -7.21 -11.91 33.14
CA ILE A 611 -7.36 -11.54 34.55
C ILE A 611 -8.69 -10.82 34.80
N ILE A 612 -9.07 -9.88 33.94
CA ILE A 612 -10.37 -9.18 34.05
C ILE A 612 -11.51 -10.19 34.01
N PHE A 613 -11.47 -11.19 33.13
CA PHE A 613 -12.52 -12.20 33.02
C PHE A 613 -12.67 -13.01 34.31
N GLU A 614 -11.58 -13.42 34.95
CA GLU A 614 -11.63 -14.09 36.25
C GLU A 614 -12.26 -13.19 37.32
N VAL A 615 -11.83 -11.92 37.42
CA VAL A 615 -12.33 -10.97 38.43
C VAL A 615 -13.82 -10.69 38.31
N ILE A 616 -14.36 -10.63 37.08
CA ILE A 616 -15.78 -10.35 36.84
C ILE A 616 -16.65 -11.61 36.76
N GLY A 617 -16.09 -12.79 37.04
CA GLY A 617 -16.82 -14.07 37.06
C GLY A 617 -17.14 -14.63 35.66
N LEU A 618 -16.37 -14.25 34.64
CA LEU A 618 -16.43 -14.81 33.28
C LEU A 618 -15.24 -15.73 32.97
N GLY A 619 -14.43 -16.05 33.99
CA GLY A 619 -13.34 -16.99 33.94
C GLY A 619 -13.71 -18.38 34.46
N MET A 620 -12.71 -19.24 34.66
CA MET A 620 -12.92 -20.61 35.17
C MET A 620 -12.84 -20.70 36.70
N GLY A 621 -12.53 -19.60 37.40
CA GLY A 621 -12.39 -19.57 38.86
C GLY A 621 -11.05 -20.14 39.33
N VAL A 622 -9.96 -19.70 38.70
CA VAL A 622 -8.57 -20.08 39.03
C VAL A 622 -8.05 -19.35 40.26
#